data_AF-A0A3M2HYM8-F1
#
_entry.id   AF-A0A3M2HYM8-F1
#
_cell.length_a   1.000
_cell.length_b   1.000
_cell.length_c   1.000
_cell.angle_alpha   90.00
_cell.angle_beta   90.00
_cell.angle_gamma   90.00
#
_symmetry.space_group_name_H-M   'P 1'
#
loop_
_entity.id
_entity.type
_entity.pdbx_description
1 polymer ?
#
loop_
_entity_poly.entity_id
_entity_poly.type
_entity_poly.pdbx_seq_one_letter_code
_entity_poly.pdbx_strand_id
1 'polypeptide(L)'
;MTTDIAAAPAPGIEAFTFGDPMPVLDGRELLDYLECWLNGRWYEPPLSLDGLAKSTRASVFLQSGLNFKRNMLERTFIPHSLLSRQAFGQFALDWLWCGNAYLERRQNMLGQALSLQPTLAKYMRRGADLETYYQVRGWQDEHEFAPGTICHLREADINQEVYGLPEWLSALQSALLNESATLFRRRYYQNGSHAGFIMYMTDAAQKEEDVDALRTALKSAKGPGNFRNLFMYAPGGKKDGIQLLPVSEVAAKDEFGSIKNISRDDLLAALRIPPQLMGIVPQNAGGFGSLREAAEVWAVNELEPIQARLAQVNEWVGEEVVRFREFALPAKD
;
A
#
# COMPACT_ATOMS: atom_id res chain seq x y z
N MET A 1 -13.67 52.20 -46.06
CA MET A 1 -12.48 51.53 -45.51
C MET A 1 -12.30 52.01 -44.08
N THR A 2 -12.86 51.27 -43.14
CA THR A 2 -12.70 51.49 -41.70
C THR A 2 -11.86 50.33 -41.19
N THR A 3 -10.63 50.62 -40.82
CA THR A 3 -9.68 49.70 -40.19
C THR A 3 -10.05 49.50 -38.73
N ASP A 4 -10.56 48.32 -38.39
CA ASP A 4 -10.67 47.87 -37.01
C ASP A 4 -9.28 47.49 -36.49
N ILE A 5 -8.83 48.20 -35.47
CA ILE A 5 -7.60 47.90 -34.72
C ILE A 5 -7.95 46.81 -33.72
N ALA A 6 -7.42 45.60 -33.93
CA ALA A 6 -7.55 44.49 -32.98
C ALA A 6 -6.89 44.86 -31.64
N ALA A 7 -7.68 44.86 -30.56
CA ALA A 7 -7.20 45.02 -29.19
C ALA A 7 -6.40 43.78 -28.76
N ALA A 8 -5.19 44.01 -28.22
CA ALA A 8 -4.35 42.96 -27.64
C ALA A 8 -5.01 42.35 -26.39
N PRO A 9 -4.88 41.04 -26.14
CA PRO A 9 -5.48 40.41 -24.96
C PRO A 9 -4.76 40.89 -23.69
N ALA A 10 -5.55 41.28 -22.68
CA ALA A 10 -5.05 41.59 -21.34
C ALA A 10 -4.39 40.35 -20.71
N PRO A 11 -3.34 40.51 -19.89
CA PRO A 11 -2.70 39.38 -19.22
C PRO A 11 -3.67 38.77 -18.20
N GLY A 12 -4.22 37.60 -18.53
CA GLY A 12 -5.12 36.85 -17.66
C GLY A 12 -4.37 36.25 -16.47
N ILE A 13 -4.95 36.39 -15.28
CA ILE A 13 -4.54 35.63 -14.10
C ILE A 13 -5.04 34.19 -14.29
N GLU A 14 -4.13 33.26 -14.54
CA GLU A 14 -4.44 31.83 -14.52
C GLU A 14 -4.37 31.30 -13.08
N ALA A 15 -5.52 30.96 -12.51
CA ALA A 15 -5.62 30.25 -11.24
C ALA A 15 -5.98 28.78 -11.53
N PHE A 16 -5.11 27.85 -11.13
CA PHE A 16 -5.40 26.42 -11.16
C PHE A 16 -6.25 26.05 -9.94
N THR A 17 -7.50 25.63 -10.17
CA THR A 17 -8.35 25.03 -9.14
C THR A 17 -7.99 23.55 -8.99
N PHE A 18 -7.75 23.14 -7.74
CA PHE A 18 -7.72 21.72 -7.40
C PHE A 18 -9.16 21.23 -7.30
N GLY A 19 -9.47 20.12 -7.96
CA GLY A 19 -10.80 19.52 -7.93
C GLY A 19 -11.24 19.14 -6.52
N ASP A 20 -12.54 19.15 -6.29
CA ASP A 20 -13.13 18.90 -4.98
C ASP A 20 -12.77 17.50 -4.44
N PRO A 21 -12.53 17.37 -3.12
CA PRO A 21 -12.37 16.07 -2.48
C PRO A 21 -13.70 15.30 -2.56
N MET A 22 -13.75 14.28 -3.42
CA MET A 22 -14.89 13.38 -3.52
C MET A 22 -15.02 12.55 -2.22
N PRO A 23 -16.16 12.61 -1.51
CA PRO A 23 -16.44 11.76 -0.37
C PRO A 23 -16.43 10.28 -0.82
N VAL A 24 -15.71 9.43 -0.07
CA VAL A 24 -15.63 7.97 -0.33
C VAL A 24 -17.01 7.29 -0.28
N LEU A 25 -18.02 7.97 0.28
CA LEU A 25 -19.40 7.48 0.35
C LEU A 25 -20.18 7.58 -0.96
N ASP A 26 -19.85 8.54 -1.85
CA ASP A 26 -20.44 8.59 -3.21
C ASP A 26 -19.79 7.56 -4.15
N GLY A 27 -18.63 6.99 -3.76
CA GLY A 27 -17.94 5.91 -4.47
C GLY A 27 -18.27 4.50 -3.97
N ARG A 28 -19.24 4.34 -3.07
CA ARG A 28 -19.64 3.03 -2.51
C ARG A 28 -20.16 2.02 -3.54
N GLU A 29 -20.51 2.47 -4.73
CA GLU A 29 -20.77 1.56 -5.86
C GLU A 29 -19.55 0.69 -6.20
N LEU A 30 -18.31 1.17 -5.98
CA LEU A 30 -17.11 0.40 -6.37
C LEU A 30 -16.84 -0.82 -5.48
N LEU A 31 -17.37 -0.84 -4.24
CA LEU A 31 -17.30 -1.98 -3.33
C LEU A 31 -18.58 -2.82 -3.36
N ASP A 32 -19.74 -2.21 -3.60
CA ASP A 32 -21.02 -2.91 -3.76
C ASP A 32 -21.10 -3.72 -5.08
N TYR A 33 -20.21 -3.46 -6.05
CA TYR A 33 -20.04 -4.25 -7.29
C TYR A 33 -18.87 -5.24 -7.26
N LEU A 34 -18.39 -5.68 -6.08
CA LEU A 34 -17.34 -6.71 -5.98
C LEU A 34 -17.86 -8.13 -6.25
N GLU A 35 -18.74 -8.29 -7.24
CA GLU A 35 -19.05 -9.61 -7.78
C GLU A 35 -17.87 -10.07 -8.65
N CYS A 36 -17.46 -11.33 -8.47
CA CYS A 36 -16.44 -11.91 -9.32
C CYS A 36 -17.01 -12.03 -10.74
N TRP A 37 -16.49 -11.24 -11.68
CA TRP A 37 -16.96 -11.28 -13.06
C TRP A 37 -16.41 -12.51 -13.79
N LEU A 38 -17.28 -13.24 -14.49
CA LEU A 38 -16.92 -14.40 -15.28
C LEU A 38 -16.54 -13.98 -16.70
N ASN A 39 -15.30 -14.26 -17.11
CA ASN A 39 -14.81 -13.92 -18.46
C ASN A 39 -15.13 -14.99 -19.53
N GLY A 40 -15.95 -15.99 -19.18
CA GLY A 40 -16.29 -17.17 -19.97
C GLY A 40 -15.45 -18.41 -19.68
N ARG A 41 -14.26 -18.27 -19.07
CA ARG A 41 -13.40 -19.41 -18.68
C ARG A 41 -13.17 -19.47 -17.16
N TRP A 42 -12.95 -18.33 -16.53
CA TRP A 42 -12.73 -18.22 -15.09
C TRP A 42 -13.31 -16.94 -14.53
N TYR A 43 -13.44 -16.92 -13.21
CA TYR A 43 -13.81 -15.75 -12.44
C TYR A 43 -12.59 -14.84 -12.25
N GLU A 44 -12.72 -13.57 -12.59
CA GLU A 44 -11.74 -12.56 -12.22
C GLU A 44 -11.87 -12.22 -10.73
N PRO A 45 -10.73 -12.02 -10.01
CA PRO A 45 -10.77 -11.59 -8.62
C PRO A 45 -11.54 -10.27 -8.45
N PRO A 46 -12.25 -10.08 -7.32
CA PRO A 46 -13.06 -8.89 -7.09
C PRO A 46 -12.21 -7.62 -7.03
N LEU A 47 -10.93 -7.74 -6.65
CA LEU A 47 -9.96 -6.64 -6.65
C LEU A 47 -8.73 -6.99 -7.47
N SER A 48 -8.07 -5.96 -7.99
CA SER A 48 -6.78 -6.12 -8.66
C SER A 48 -5.73 -6.67 -7.70
N LEU A 49 -5.35 -7.94 -7.88
CA LEU A 49 -4.29 -8.59 -7.12
C LEU A 49 -2.92 -7.92 -7.32
N ASP A 50 -2.68 -7.32 -8.49
CA ASP A 50 -1.51 -6.47 -8.75
C ASP A 50 -1.51 -5.20 -7.90
N GLY A 51 -2.65 -4.51 -7.83
CA GLY A 51 -2.84 -3.33 -6.99
C GLY A 51 -2.59 -3.68 -5.52
N LEU A 52 -3.27 -4.72 -5.04
CA LEU A 52 -3.17 -5.19 -3.67
C LEU A 52 -1.74 -5.60 -3.29
N ALA A 53 -1.03 -6.32 -4.17
CA ALA A 53 0.36 -6.70 -3.96
C ALA A 53 1.28 -5.47 -3.84
N LYS A 54 1.08 -4.43 -4.65
CA LYS A 54 1.82 -3.16 -4.55
C LYS A 54 1.49 -2.44 -3.24
N SER A 55 0.21 -2.40 -2.87
CA SER A 55 -0.28 -1.72 -1.66
C SER A 55 0.31 -2.28 -0.37
N THR A 56 0.68 -3.58 -0.33
CA THR A 56 1.40 -4.13 0.84
C THR A 56 2.66 -3.34 1.20
N ARG A 57 3.27 -2.65 0.24
CA ARG A 57 4.51 -1.85 0.39
C ARG A 57 4.24 -0.35 0.58
N ALA A 58 2.99 0.09 0.54
CA ALA A 58 2.64 1.50 0.68
C ALA A 58 3.00 2.04 2.09
N SER A 59 2.94 1.18 3.10
CA SER A 59 3.32 1.51 4.47
C SER A 59 4.30 0.50 5.04
N VAL A 60 5.30 1.01 5.76
CA VAL A 60 6.27 0.19 6.50
C VAL A 60 5.55 -0.69 7.52
N PHE A 61 4.50 -0.18 8.16
CA PHE A 61 3.75 -0.93 9.17
C PHE A 61 2.97 -2.09 8.57
N LEU A 62 2.37 -1.89 7.38
CA LEU A 62 1.64 -2.93 6.69
C LEU A 62 2.57 -4.07 6.27
N GLN A 63 3.63 -3.75 5.51
CA GLN A 63 4.57 -4.75 5.03
C GLN A 63 5.26 -5.48 6.18
N SER A 64 5.73 -4.73 7.18
CA SER A 64 6.42 -5.29 8.34
C SER A 64 5.49 -6.18 9.15
N GLY A 65 4.23 -5.79 9.34
CA GLY A 65 3.24 -6.57 10.09
C GLY A 65 2.86 -7.88 9.40
N LEU A 66 2.64 -7.85 8.07
CA LEU A 66 2.40 -9.07 7.28
C LEU A 66 3.60 -10.02 7.35
N ASN A 67 4.82 -9.49 7.22
CA ASN A 67 6.04 -10.29 7.36
C ASN A 67 6.21 -10.84 8.79
N PHE A 68 5.86 -10.07 9.81
CA PHE A 68 5.90 -10.50 11.20
C PHE A 68 4.95 -11.68 11.44
N LYS A 69 3.69 -11.58 10.99
CA LYS A 69 2.73 -12.69 11.06
C LYS A 69 3.26 -13.94 10.36
N ARG A 70 3.74 -13.80 9.11
CA ARG A 70 4.34 -14.91 8.36
C ARG A 70 5.50 -15.55 9.13
N ASN A 71 6.40 -14.75 9.67
CA ASN A 71 7.56 -15.26 10.43
C ASN A 71 7.14 -15.98 11.72
N MET A 72 6.07 -15.53 12.39
CA MET A 72 5.55 -16.20 13.59
C MET A 72 4.87 -17.54 13.26
N LEU A 73 4.16 -17.60 12.14
CA LEU A 73 3.61 -18.85 11.60
C LEU A 73 4.74 -19.81 11.21
N GLU A 74 5.75 -19.32 10.49
CA GLU A 74 6.93 -20.11 10.15
C GLU A 74 7.71 -20.55 11.38
N ARG A 75 7.81 -19.74 12.43
CA ARG A 75 8.51 -20.12 13.67
C ARG A 75 7.87 -21.33 14.35
N THR A 76 6.54 -21.37 14.35
CA THR A 76 5.76 -22.42 15.02
C THR A 76 5.53 -23.64 14.15
N PHE A 77 5.57 -23.51 12.82
CA PHE A 77 5.38 -24.60 11.86
C PHE A 77 6.39 -25.75 12.04
N ILE A 78 5.92 -27.00 11.98
CA ILE A 78 6.73 -28.21 11.99
C ILE A 78 6.81 -28.76 10.56
N PRO A 79 7.98 -28.72 9.89
CA PRO A 79 8.11 -29.19 8.52
C PRO A 79 7.65 -30.62 8.32
N HIS A 80 7.11 -30.88 7.14
CA HIS A 80 6.64 -32.19 6.69
C HIS A 80 7.43 -32.63 5.45
N SER A 81 7.48 -33.94 5.18
CA SER A 81 8.13 -34.48 3.96
C SER A 81 7.49 -33.91 2.69
N LEU A 82 6.16 -33.71 2.73
CA LEU A 82 5.38 -33.16 1.62
C LEU A 82 5.41 -31.63 1.55
N LEU A 83 5.62 -30.92 2.68
CA LEU A 83 5.53 -29.47 2.76
C LEU A 83 6.72 -28.90 3.54
N SER A 84 7.64 -28.27 2.81
CA SER A 84 8.81 -27.62 3.41
C SER A 84 8.43 -26.32 4.12
N ARG A 85 9.29 -25.85 5.04
CA ARG A 85 9.10 -24.55 5.72
C ARG A 85 9.01 -23.39 4.74
N GLN A 86 9.84 -23.40 3.69
CA GLN A 86 9.86 -22.36 2.67
C GLN A 86 8.55 -22.34 1.87
N ALA A 87 8.04 -23.51 1.48
CA ALA A 87 6.78 -23.65 0.79
C ALA A 87 5.60 -23.16 1.66
N PHE A 88 5.59 -23.57 2.94
CA PHE A 88 4.62 -23.07 3.91
C PHE A 88 4.70 -21.55 4.09
N GLY A 89 5.90 -20.97 4.14
CA GLY A 89 6.08 -19.52 4.26
C GLY A 89 5.43 -18.73 3.12
N GLN A 90 5.55 -19.23 1.87
CA GLN A 90 4.87 -18.63 0.71
C GLN A 90 3.34 -18.81 0.80
N PHE A 91 2.87 -20.01 1.16
CA PHE A 91 1.44 -20.30 1.33
C PHE A 91 0.79 -19.38 2.39
N ALA A 92 1.42 -19.26 3.55
CA ALA A 92 0.96 -18.37 4.63
C ALA A 92 0.99 -16.90 4.21
N LEU A 93 2.05 -16.47 3.51
CA LEU A 93 2.14 -15.10 3.01
C LEU A 93 0.99 -14.78 2.05
N ASP A 94 0.72 -15.66 1.09
CA ASP A 94 -0.35 -15.48 0.11
C ASP A 94 -1.72 -15.31 0.77
N TRP A 95 -2.01 -16.14 1.79
CA TRP A 95 -3.22 -15.98 2.58
C TRP A 95 -3.27 -14.62 3.29
N LEU A 96 -2.17 -14.20 3.92
CA LEU A 96 -2.11 -12.95 4.68
C LEU A 96 -2.26 -11.69 3.81
N TRP A 97 -1.66 -11.65 2.62
CA TRP A 97 -1.66 -10.44 1.80
C TRP A 97 -2.88 -10.30 0.90
N CYS A 98 -3.48 -11.39 0.42
CA CYS A 98 -4.66 -11.32 -0.46
C CYS A 98 -5.86 -12.16 -0.04
N GLY A 99 -5.82 -12.83 1.11
CA GLY A 99 -6.92 -13.69 1.55
C GLY A 99 -7.08 -14.96 0.71
N ASN A 100 -6.11 -15.30 -0.13
CA ASN A 100 -6.16 -16.46 -1.00
C ASN A 100 -4.82 -17.18 -0.99
N ALA A 101 -4.81 -18.48 -0.72
CA ALA A 101 -3.61 -19.29 -0.78
C ALA A 101 -3.90 -20.62 -1.48
N TYR A 102 -2.92 -21.07 -2.25
CA TYR A 102 -3.09 -22.22 -3.12
C TYR A 102 -1.94 -23.20 -2.95
N LEU A 103 -2.26 -24.49 -2.85
CA LEU A 103 -1.29 -25.58 -2.83
C LEU A 103 -1.61 -26.59 -3.94
N GLU A 104 -0.63 -26.83 -4.81
CA GLU A 104 -0.67 -27.89 -5.81
C GLU A 104 -0.13 -29.20 -5.21
N ARG A 105 -0.96 -30.24 -5.23
CA ARG A 105 -0.54 -31.61 -4.95
C ARG A 105 0.11 -32.20 -6.19
N ARG A 106 1.44 -32.19 -6.21
CA ARG A 106 2.21 -32.88 -7.24
C ARG A 106 2.24 -34.36 -6.96
N GLN A 107 1.92 -35.17 -7.97
CA GLN A 107 1.88 -36.61 -7.87
C GLN A 107 3.08 -37.24 -8.60
N ASN A 108 3.52 -38.39 -8.13
CA ASN A 108 4.44 -39.25 -8.88
C ASN A 108 3.68 -40.02 -9.99
N MET A 109 4.39 -40.76 -10.84
CA MET A 109 3.80 -41.56 -11.92
C MET A 109 2.79 -42.63 -11.43
N LEU A 110 2.83 -42.97 -10.14
CA LEU A 110 1.91 -43.92 -9.49
C LEU A 110 0.73 -43.23 -8.80
N GLY A 111 0.58 -41.91 -8.95
CA GLY A 111 -0.52 -41.12 -8.38
C GLY A 111 -0.35 -40.73 -6.90
N GLN A 112 0.75 -41.09 -6.25
CA GLN A 112 1.01 -40.74 -4.85
C GLN A 112 1.52 -39.30 -4.74
N ALA A 113 1.10 -38.57 -3.70
CA ALA A 113 1.57 -37.21 -3.43
C ALA A 113 3.09 -37.19 -3.21
N LEU A 114 3.81 -36.50 -4.09
CA LEU A 114 5.26 -36.31 -4.03
C LEU A 114 5.62 -35.06 -3.22
N SER A 115 4.89 -33.97 -3.43
CA SER A 115 5.07 -32.72 -2.69
C SER A 115 3.85 -31.80 -2.83
N LEU A 116 3.70 -30.91 -1.87
CA LEU A 116 2.75 -29.79 -1.90
C LEU A 116 3.53 -28.53 -2.25
N GLN A 117 3.21 -27.92 -3.39
CA GLN A 117 3.90 -26.72 -3.88
C GLN A 117 2.94 -25.53 -3.88
N PRO A 118 3.32 -24.40 -3.25
CA PRO A 118 2.49 -23.21 -3.30
C PRO A 118 2.48 -22.65 -4.73
N THR A 119 1.30 -22.36 -5.24
CA THR A 119 1.14 -21.62 -6.48
C THR A 119 0.87 -20.16 -6.14
N LEU A 120 1.59 -19.25 -6.80
CA LEU A 120 1.55 -17.83 -6.48
C LEU A 120 0.13 -17.28 -6.64
N ALA A 121 -0.52 -16.94 -5.52
CA ALA A 121 -1.93 -16.56 -5.49
C ALA A 121 -2.27 -15.38 -6.41
N LYS A 122 -1.32 -14.46 -6.59
CA LYS A 122 -1.43 -13.31 -7.50
C LYS A 122 -1.88 -13.69 -8.92
N TYR A 123 -1.43 -14.85 -9.41
CA TYR A 123 -1.62 -15.29 -10.79
C TYR A 123 -2.69 -16.37 -10.91
N MET A 124 -3.27 -16.83 -9.80
CA MET A 124 -4.27 -17.89 -9.84
C MET A 124 -5.64 -17.34 -10.24
N ARG A 125 -6.39 -18.14 -11.00
CA ARG A 125 -7.77 -17.89 -11.39
C ARG A 125 -8.59 -19.17 -11.17
N ARG A 126 -9.81 -19.02 -10.66
CA ARG A 126 -10.75 -20.11 -10.41
C ARG A 126 -11.72 -20.22 -11.58
N GLY A 127 -11.78 -21.40 -12.19
CA GLY A 127 -12.61 -21.72 -13.34
C GLY A 127 -14.11 -21.51 -13.09
N ALA A 128 -14.85 -21.39 -14.19
CA ALA A 128 -16.32 -21.23 -14.15
C ALA A 128 -17.03 -22.43 -13.48
N ASP A 129 -16.41 -23.61 -13.55
CA ASP A 129 -16.87 -24.85 -12.93
C ASP A 129 -16.57 -24.92 -11.42
N LEU A 130 -15.86 -23.93 -10.87
CA LEU A 130 -15.41 -23.85 -9.47
C LEU A 130 -14.44 -24.96 -9.02
N GLU A 131 -14.02 -25.83 -9.94
CA GLU A 131 -13.12 -26.98 -9.71
C GLU A 131 -11.76 -26.80 -10.38
N THR A 132 -11.75 -26.23 -11.58
CA THR A 132 -10.55 -26.02 -12.38
C THR A 132 -9.85 -24.74 -11.95
N TYR A 133 -8.51 -24.74 -12.02
CA TYR A 133 -7.71 -23.55 -11.72
C TYR A 133 -6.76 -23.26 -12.88
N TYR A 134 -6.50 -21.97 -13.07
CA TYR A 134 -5.57 -21.47 -14.07
C TYR A 134 -4.51 -20.61 -13.41
N GLN A 135 -3.28 -20.67 -13.89
CA GLN A 135 -2.24 -19.69 -13.59
C GLN A 135 -2.03 -18.81 -14.80
N VAL A 136 -2.27 -17.50 -14.65
CA VAL A 136 -2.18 -16.49 -15.70
C VAL A 136 -1.12 -15.46 -15.30
N ARG A 137 0.06 -15.52 -15.92
CA ARG A 137 1.18 -14.62 -15.59
C ARG A 137 1.29 -13.41 -16.52
N GLY A 138 0.65 -13.48 -17.69
CA GLY A 138 0.69 -12.45 -18.70
C GLY A 138 -0.11 -12.84 -19.94
N TRP A 139 0.06 -12.07 -21.01
CA TRP A 139 -0.62 -12.31 -22.28
C TRP A 139 -0.23 -13.68 -22.86
N GLN A 140 -1.22 -14.57 -23.06
CA GLN A 140 -1.06 -15.93 -23.60
C GLN A 140 -0.18 -16.88 -22.77
N ASP A 141 0.19 -16.51 -21.54
CA ASP A 141 0.88 -17.40 -20.60
C ASP A 141 -0.12 -17.92 -19.56
N GLU A 142 -0.91 -18.91 -20.01
CA GLU A 142 -1.97 -19.55 -19.25
C GLU A 142 -1.64 -21.03 -19.05
N HIS A 143 -1.60 -21.46 -17.80
CA HIS A 143 -1.44 -22.85 -17.43
C HIS A 143 -2.70 -23.34 -16.72
N GLU A 144 -3.36 -24.34 -17.28
CA GLU A 144 -4.48 -25.03 -16.65
C GLU A 144 -3.98 -26.18 -15.77
N PHE A 145 -4.40 -26.19 -14.51
CA PHE A 145 -4.09 -27.28 -13.59
C PHE A 145 -5.10 -28.42 -13.74
N ALA A 146 -4.64 -29.65 -13.51
CA ALA A 146 -5.53 -30.80 -13.49
C ALA A 146 -6.58 -30.66 -12.36
N PRO A 147 -7.87 -30.94 -12.62
CA PRO A 147 -8.92 -30.86 -11.61
C PRO A 147 -8.59 -31.66 -10.34
N GLY A 148 -8.92 -31.10 -9.17
CA GLY A 148 -8.67 -31.74 -7.87
C GLY A 148 -7.19 -31.79 -7.44
N THR A 149 -6.27 -31.14 -8.15
CA THR A 149 -4.86 -31.02 -7.74
C THR A 149 -4.54 -29.76 -6.95
N ILE A 150 -5.39 -28.74 -7.01
CA ILE A 150 -5.23 -27.48 -6.26
C ILE A 150 -6.13 -27.48 -5.03
N CYS A 151 -5.55 -27.21 -3.87
CA CYS A 151 -6.26 -26.76 -2.70
C CYS A 151 -6.28 -25.24 -2.69
N HIS A 152 -7.48 -24.63 -2.67
CA HIS A 152 -7.67 -23.20 -2.51
C HIS A 152 -8.19 -22.92 -1.10
N LEU A 153 -7.32 -22.39 -0.25
CA LEU A 153 -7.70 -21.86 1.04
C LEU A 153 -7.98 -20.36 0.90
N ARG A 154 -9.23 -19.96 1.11
CA ARG A 154 -9.66 -18.56 1.05
C ARG A 154 -10.12 -18.06 2.41
N GLU A 155 -9.94 -16.78 2.66
CA GLU A 155 -10.64 -16.09 3.75
C GLU A 155 -12.14 -16.04 3.45
N ALA A 156 -12.95 -16.02 4.50
CA ALA A 156 -14.38 -15.80 4.38
C ALA A 156 -14.66 -14.39 3.86
N ASP A 157 -15.66 -14.26 2.99
CA ASP A 157 -16.07 -12.99 2.42
C ASP A 157 -17.59 -12.89 2.47
N ILE A 158 -18.09 -11.67 2.67
CA ILE A 158 -19.53 -11.42 2.82
C ILE A 158 -20.25 -11.22 1.48
N ASN A 159 -19.51 -10.91 0.42
CA ASN A 159 -20.08 -10.53 -0.88
C ASN A 159 -20.06 -11.69 -1.89
N GLN A 160 -19.11 -12.62 -1.78
CA GLN A 160 -19.00 -13.76 -2.70
C GLN A 160 -18.28 -14.99 -2.10
N GLU A 161 -18.36 -16.13 -2.78
CA GLU A 161 -17.84 -17.43 -2.31
C GLU A 161 -16.67 -18.01 -3.14
N VAL A 162 -16.21 -17.28 -4.15
CA VAL A 162 -15.19 -17.72 -5.11
C VAL A 162 -13.77 -17.46 -4.61
N TYR A 163 -13.49 -16.24 -4.15
CA TYR A 163 -12.19 -15.79 -3.63
C TYR A 163 -12.32 -15.29 -2.18
N GLY A 164 -11.19 -15.10 -1.51
CA GLY A 164 -11.12 -14.35 -0.25
C GLY A 164 -10.65 -12.92 -0.47
N LEU A 165 -10.87 -12.07 0.54
CA LEU A 165 -10.28 -10.74 0.64
C LEU A 165 -9.44 -10.66 1.92
N PRO A 166 -8.31 -9.93 1.92
CA PRO A 166 -7.50 -9.85 3.12
C PRO A 166 -8.16 -8.95 4.17
N GLU A 167 -8.05 -9.32 5.44
CA GLU A 167 -8.66 -8.58 6.56
C GLU A 167 -8.16 -7.12 6.67
N TRP A 168 -6.93 -6.84 6.21
CA TRP A 168 -6.35 -5.49 6.23
C TRP A 168 -6.89 -4.56 5.14
N LEU A 169 -7.73 -5.05 4.22
CA LEU A 169 -8.29 -4.28 3.11
C LEU A 169 -8.99 -2.99 3.58
N SER A 170 -9.63 -3.03 4.74
CA SER A 170 -10.28 -1.87 5.37
C SER A 170 -9.32 -0.70 5.64
N ALA A 171 -8.05 -0.99 5.90
CA ALA A 171 -7.00 0.01 6.14
C ALA A 171 -6.18 0.35 4.88
N LEU A 172 -6.60 -0.10 3.69
CA LEU A 172 -5.91 0.18 2.42
C LEU A 172 -5.76 1.70 2.19
N GLN A 173 -6.82 2.47 2.41
CA GLN A 173 -6.77 3.93 2.24
C GLN A 173 -5.82 4.58 3.26
N SER A 174 -5.81 4.10 4.51
CA SER A 174 -4.84 4.56 5.52
C SER A 174 -3.41 4.23 5.10
N ALA A 175 -3.14 3.06 4.49
CA ALA A 175 -1.82 2.72 3.95
C ALA A 175 -1.39 3.68 2.83
N LEU A 176 -2.28 3.95 1.87
CA LEU A 176 -2.00 4.84 0.74
C LEU A 176 -1.79 6.29 1.20
N LEU A 177 -2.61 6.78 2.14
CA LEU A 177 -2.45 8.10 2.73
C LEU A 177 -1.11 8.23 3.48
N ASN A 178 -0.71 7.18 4.19
CA ASN A 178 0.59 7.11 4.87
C ASN A 178 1.77 7.19 3.88
N GLU A 179 1.65 6.53 2.72
CA GLU A 179 2.61 6.61 1.61
C GLU A 179 2.68 8.04 1.05
N SER A 180 1.53 8.62 0.70
CA SER A 180 1.43 9.98 0.15
C SER A 180 2.07 11.02 1.09
N ALA A 181 1.80 10.93 2.40
CA ALA A 181 2.43 11.79 3.39
C ALA A 181 3.97 11.64 3.43
N THR A 182 4.46 10.41 3.25
CA THR A 182 5.91 10.13 3.20
C THR A 182 6.55 10.69 1.93
N LEU A 183 5.93 10.48 0.77
CA LEU A 183 6.39 11.01 -0.51
C LEU A 183 6.37 12.54 -0.52
N PHE A 184 5.33 13.16 0.04
CA PHE A 184 5.25 14.59 0.18
C PHE A 184 6.40 15.14 1.01
N ARG A 185 6.65 14.58 2.21
CA ARG A 185 7.77 14.98 3.07
C ARG A 185 9.13 14.81 2.39
N ARG A 186 9.32 13.73 1.62
CA ARG A 186 10.55 13.52 0.85
C ARG A 186 10.72 14.58 -0.24
N ARG A 187 9.67 14.89 -1.01
CA ARG A 187 9.68 15.95 -2.03
C ARG A 187 9.91 17.32 -1.40
N TYR A 188 9.25 17.59 -0.27
CA TYR A 188 9.43 18.80 0.51
C TYR A 188 10.89 19.00 0.94
N TYR A 189 11.53 17.95 1.47
CA TYR A 189 12.95 17.98 1.83
C TYR A 189 13.87 18.14 0.60
N GLN A 190 13.62 17.40 -0.48
CA GLN A 190 14.39 17.49 -1.73
C GLN A 190 14.32 18.89 -2.38
N ASN A 191 13.17 19.56 -2.25
CA ASN A 191 12.94 20.89 -2.79
C ASN A 191 13.42 22.03 -1.86
N GLY A 192 14.16 21.71 -0.79
CA GLY A 192 14.76 22.71 0.09
C GLY A 192 13.80 23.34 1.10
N SER A 193 12.68 22.67 1.42
CA SER A 193 11.69 23.20 2.38
C SER A 193 11.07 24.54 1.97
N HIS A 194 10.83 24.71 0.67
CA HIS A 194 10.16 25.89 0.13
C HIS A 194 8.85 25.49 -0.53
N ALA A 195 7.72 25.73 0.14
CA ALA A 195 6.50 26.12 -0.55
C ALA A 195 6.87 27.37 -1.35
N GLY A 196 6.65 27.33 -2.67
CA GLY A 196 7.04 28.43 -3.55
C GLY A 196 6.51 29.79 -3.06
N PHE A 197 7.09 30.86 -3.58
CA PHE A 197 6.61 32.22 -3.33
C PHE A 197 5.95 32.76 -4.60
N ILE A 198 5.00 33.67 -4.43
CA ILE A 198 4.50 34.51 -5.51
C ILE A 198 5.38 35.76 -5.55
N MET A 199 6.18 35.90 -6.60
CA MET A 199 6.91 37.15 -6.86
C MET A 199 5.98 38.09 -7.61
N TYR A 200 5.60 39.17 -6.92
CA TYR A 200 4.76 40.23 -7.46
C TYR A 200 5.61 41.47 -7.71
N MET A 201 5.57 42.00 -8.93
CA MET A 201 6.34 43.19 -9.32
C MET A 201 5.38 44.26 -9.83
N THR A 202 5.41 45.44 -9.21
CA THR A 202 4.53 46.60 -9.52
C THR A 202 5.26 47.74 -10.20
N ASP A 203 6.59 47.80 -10.08
CA ASP A 203 7.37 48.81 -10.79
C ASP A 203 7.37 48.52 -12.29
N ALA A 204 7.26 49.59 -13.09
CA ALA A 204 7.36 49.49 -14.54
C ALA A 204 8.75 48.96 -14.91
N ALA A 205 8.84 47.67 -15.24
CA ALA A 205 10.05 47.11 -15.82
C ALA A 205 10.38 47.91 -17.09
N GLN A 206 11.54 48.55 -17.11
CA GLN A 206 11.94 49.45 -18.19
C GLN A 206 12.13 48.69 -19.53
N LYS A 207 12.35 47.37 -19.47
CA LYS A 207 12.58 46.49 -20.62
C LYS A 207 11.99 45.10 -20.38
N GLU A 208 11.37 44.53 -21.41
CA GLU A 208 10.82 43.17 -21.41
C GLU A 208 11.91 42.10 -21.26
N GLU A 209 13.10 42.35 -21.81
CA GLU A 209 14.28 41.49 -21.70
C GLU A 209 14.70 41.20 -20.25
N ASP A 210 14.60 42.20 -19.36
CA ASP A 210 14.96 42.05 -17.95
C ASP A 210 13.94 41.16 -17.21
N VAL A 211 12.67 41.23 -17.59
CA VAL A 211 11.60 40.37 -17.05
C VAL A 211 11.82 38.92 -17.46
N ASP A 212 12.22 38.68 -18.70
CA ASP A 212 12.52 37.34 -19.21
C ASP A 212 13.81 36.77 -18.64
N ALA A 213 14.84 37.60 -18.41
CA ALA A 213 16.05 37.20 -17.70
C ALA A 213 15.75 36.80 -16.25
N LEU A 214 14.92 37.58 -15.53
CA LEU A 214 14.46 37.24 -14.18
C LEU A 214 13.62 35.97 -14.16
N ARG A 215 12.70 35.81 -15.12
CA ARG A 215 11.90 34.58 -15.28
C ARG A 215 12.79 33.37 -15.53
N THR A 216 13.82 33.51 -16.35
CA THR A 216 14.78 32.45 -16.66
C THR A 216 15.64 32.11 -15.44
N ALA A 217 16.12 33.12 -14.70
CA ALA A 217 16.87 32.94 -13.46
C ALA A 217 16.03 32.25 -12.37
N LEU A 218 14.74 32.59 -12.24
CA LEU A 218 13.83 31.93 -11.30
C LEU A 218 13.50 30.49 -11.72
N LYS A 219 13.37 30.22 -13.04
CA LYS A 219 13.19 28.87 -13.56
C LYS A 219 14.44 28.00 -13.34
N SER A 220 15.63 28.54 -13.54
CA SER A 220 16.90 27.82 -13.31
C SER A 220 17.22 27.65 -11.83
N ALA A 221 16.71 28.53 -10.97
CA ALA A 221 16.79 28.40 -9.51
C ALA A 221 15.89 27.29 -8.92
N LYS A 222 14.97 26.70 -9.71
CA LYS A 222 14.15 25.55 -9.27
C LYS A 222 14.98 24.25 -9.28
N GLY A 223 15.30 23.72 -8.10
CA GLY A 223 15.92 22.41 -7.93
C GLY A 223 16.69 22.25 -6.62
N PRO A 224 17.04 21.03 -6.22
CA PRO A 224 17.83 20.77 -5.00
C PRO A 224 19.16 21.55 -5.03
N GLY A 225 19.40 22.42 -4.06
CA GLY A 225 20.65 23.20 -3.93
C GLY A 225 20.77 24.45 -4.81
N ASN A 226 19.73 24.82 -5.58
CA ASN A 226 19.80 25.93 -6.56
C ASN A 226 19.35 27.30 -6.06
N PHE A 227 18.88 27.45 -4.82
CA PHE A 227 18.67 28.77 -4.22
C PHE A 227 20.00 29.36 -3.74
N ARG A 228 20.82 29.81 -4.69
CA ARG A 228 21.92 30.74 -4.41
C ARG A 228 21.46 32.15 -4.76
N ASN A 229 21.17 32.93 -3.72
CA ASN A 229 21.00 34.39 -3.69
C ASN A 229 20.72 35.07 -5.05
N LEU A 230 19.44 35.28 -5.39
CA LEU A 230 19.05 36.13 -6.52
C LEU A 230 19.17 37.60 -6.10
N PHE A 231 20.12 38.34 -6.68
CA PHE A 231 20.27 39.77 -6.49
C PHE A 231 19.69 40.52 -7.68
N MET A 232 18.75 41.43 -7.44
CA MET A 232 18.17 42.30 -8.47
C MET A 232 18.44 43.76 -8.12
N TYR A 233 19.06 44.50 -9.05
CA TYR A 233 19.30 45.93 -8.92
C TYR A 233 18.21 46.70 -9.68
N ALA A 234 17.39 47.47 -8.95
CA ALA A 234 16.30 48.27 -9.51
C ALA A 234 16.52 49.76 -9.16
N PRO A 235 17.25 50.53 -10.00
CA PRO A 235 17.48 51.95 -9.75
C PRO A 235 16.18 52.75 -9.87
N GLY A 236 15.80 53.46 -8.80
CA GLY A 236 14.55 54.23 -8.74
C GLY A 236 13.30 53.41 -8.37
N GLY A 237 13.46 52.15 -7.98
CA GLY A 237 12.34 51.30 -7.58
C GLY A 237 11.67 51.75 -6.28
N LYS A 238 10.35 51.54 -6.19
CA LYS A 238 9.56 51.84 -4.98
C LYS A 238 9.76 50.74 -3.94
N LYS A 239 9.52 51.08 -2.66
CA LYS A 239 9.62 50.15 -1.52
C LYS A 239 8.78 48.86 -1.70
N ASP A 240 7.66 48.95 -2.43
CA ASP A 240 6.75 47.85 -2.75
C ASP A 240 6.84 47.39 -4.22
N GLY A 241 7.89 47.81 -4.93
CA GLY A 241 8.10 47.55 -6.35
C GLY A 241 8.26 46.06 -6.68
N ILE A 242 8.87 45.29 -5.77
CA ILE A 242 9.02 43.82 -5.84
C ILE A 242 8.70 43.25 -4.47
N GLN A 243 7.74 42.34 -4.42
CA GLN A 243 7.34 41.63 -3.22
C GLN A 243 7.41 40.12 -3.44
N LEU A 244 7.97 39.41 -2.47
CA LEU A 244 7.86 37.96 -2.37
C LEU A 244 6.75 37.67 -1.37
N LEU A 245 5.59 37.26 -1.88
CA LEU A 245 4.49 36.80 -1.05
C LEU A 245 4.70 35.31 -0.81
N PRO A 246 5.09 34.89 0.41
CA PRO A 246 5.20 33.48 0.71
C PRO A 246 3.83 32.83 0.57
N VAL A 247 3.73 31.74 -0.18
CA VAL A 247 2.52 30.91 -0.13
C VAL A 247 2.57 30.21 1.24
N SER A 248 1.71 30.64 2.17
CA SER A 248 1.76 30.22 3.57
C SER A 248 1.90 28.71 3.72
N GLU A 249 3.04 28.30 4.29
CA GLU A 249 3.45 26.92 4.54
C GLU A 249 3.05 26.45 5.95
N VAL A 250 2.58 27.38 6.79
CA VAL A 250 2.60 27.28 8.26
C VAL A 250 1.56 26.29 8.81
N ALA A 251 0.49 25.97 8.07
CA ALA A 251 -0.54 25.04 8.55
C ALA A 251 -0.26 23.55 8.23
N ALA A 252 0.53 23.24 7.19
CA ALA A 252 0.68 21.86 6.72
C ALA A 252 1.67 21.03 7.56
N LYS A 253 2.67 21.66 8.20
CA LYS A 253 3.71 20.95 8.96
C LYS A 253 3.15 20.14 10.13
N ASP A 254 2.16 20.68 10.84
CA ASP A 254 1.58 20.02 12.02
C ASP A 254 0.66 18.84 11.64
N GLU A 255 -0.02 18.91 10.50
CA GLU A 255 -0.94 17.85 10.08
C GLU A 255 -0.24 16.57 9.58
N PHE A 256 0.96 16.65 9.00
CA PHE A 256 1.65 15.45 8.51
C PHE A 256 2.01 14.46 9.63
N GLY A 257 2.35 14.97 10.81
CA GLY A 257 2.59 14.15 11.99
C GLY A 257 1.32 13.38 12.38
N SER A 258 0.20 14.11 12.46
CA SER A 258 -1.12 13.54 12.78
C SER A 258 -1.57 12.50 11.74
N ILE A 259 -1.47 12.81 10.44
CA ILE A 259 -1.81 11.86 9.37
C ILE A 259 -0.98 10.58 9.51
N LYS A 260 0.34 10.69 9.72
CA LYS A 260 1.22 9.52 9.87
C LYS A 260 0.91 8.69 11.12
N ASN A 261 0.53 9.33 12.21
CA ASN A 261 0.19 8.65 13.46
C ASN A 261 -1.18 7.95 13.39
N ILE A 262 -2.22 8.65 12.91
CA ILE A 262 -3.57 8.08 12.77
C ILE A 262 -3.55 6.92 11.78
N SER A 263 -2.99 7.13 10.59
CA SER A 263 -2.90 6.05 9.59
C SER A 263 -2.02 4.89 10.04
N ARG A 264 -1.00 5.11 10.88
CA ARG A 264 -0.26 4.01 11.53
C ARG A 264 -1.20 3.23 12.44
N ASP A 265 -1.93 3.90 13.31
CA ASP A 265 -2.77 3.25 14.32
C ASP A 265 -3.91 2.45 13.66
N ASP A 266 -4.50 2.95 12.57
CA ASP A 266 -5.45 2.20 11.72
C ASP A 266 -4.83 0.90 11.16
N LEU A 267 -3.59 0.97 10.67
CA LEU A 267 -2.90 -0.20 10.12
C LEU A 267 -2.57 -1.22 11.21
N LEU A 268 -2.17 -0.77 12.40
CA LEU A 268 -1.93 -1.65 13.54
C LEU A 268 -3.22 -2.32 14.01
N ALA A 269 -4.33 -1.58 14.04
CA ALA A 269 -5.64 -2.10 14.36
C ALA A 269 -6.10 -3.14 13.34
N ALA A 270 -5.95 -2.86 12.04
CA ALA A 270 -6.31 -3.79 10.97
C ALA A 270 -5.43 -5.06 10.97
N LEU A 271 -4.15 -4.93 11.30
CA LEU A 271 -3.25 -6.07 11.46
C LEU A 271 -3.44 -6.79 12.81
N ARG A 272 -4.12 -6.17 13.78
CA ARG A 272 -4.29 -6.67 15.15
C ARG A 272 -2.94 -7.04 15.82
N ILE A 273 -1.89 -6.25 15.55
CA ILE A 273 -0.56 -6.45 16.17
C ILE A 273 -0.30 -5.34 17.20
N PRO A 274 -0.02 -5.69 18.47
CA PRO A 274 0.37 -4.72 19.48
C PRO A 274 1.56 -3.85 19.04
N PRO A 275 1.52 -2.52 19.22
CA PRO A 275 2.56 -1.61 18.75
C PRO A 275 3.98 -1.98 19.21
N GLN A 276 4.10 -2.46 20.45
CA GLN A 276 5.36 -2.87 21.05
C GLN A 276 6.00 -4.11 20.38
N LEU A 277 5.21 -5.02 19.80
CA LEU A 277 5.74 -6.14 19.01
C LEU A 277 6.29 -5.69 17.65
N MET A 278 5.86 -4.52 17.18
CA MET A 278 6.34 -3.89 15.95
C MET A 278 7.52 -2.93 16.18
N GLY A 279 8.08 -2.90 17.38
CA GLY A 279 9.21 -2.02 17.71
C GLY A 279 8.85 -0.54 17.80
N ILE A 280 7.57 -0.21 17.98
CA ILE A 280 7.13 1.18 18.16
C ILE A 280 7.51 1.64 19.57
N VAL A 281 8.15 2.80 19.67
CA VAL A 281 8.54 3.43 20.94
C VAL A 281 7.37 4.28 21.47
N PRO A 282 6.92 4.06 22.72
CA PRO A 282 5.84 4.83 23.32
C PRO A 282 6.23 6.31 23.45
N GLN A 283 5.30 7.20 23.13
CA GLN A 283 5.50 8.66 23.26
C GLN A 283 5.10 9.19 24.65
N ASN A 284 4.33 8.41 25.42
CA ASN A 284 3.83 8.79 26.73
C ASN A 284 4.62 8.09 27.84
N ALA A 285 4.76 8.74 29.01
CA ALA A 285 5.53 8.24 30.15
C ALA A 285 5.06 6.88 30.71
N GLY A 286 3.82 6.46 30.42
CA GLY A 286 3.25 5.19 30.90
C GLY A 286 3.70 3.94 30.13
N GLY A 287 4.35 4.07 28.97
CA GLY A 287 4.77 2.93 28.16
C GLY A 287 3.62 2.06 27.61
N PHE A 288 3.95 0.89 27.06
CA PHE A 288 2.98 -0.10 26.54
C PHE A 288 2.74 -1.30 27.48
N GLY A 289 3.38 -1.33 28.65
CA GLY A 289 3.31 -2.45 29.59
C GLY A 289 4.28 -3.60 29.22
N SER A 290 3.91 -4.83 29.60
CA SER A 290 4.74 -6.03 29.42
C SER A 290 4.72 -6.53 27.98
N LEU A 291 5.89 -6.50 27.32
CA LEU A 291 6.07 -7.08 25.97
C LEU A 291 5.72 -8.57 25.94
N ARG A 292 6.01 -9.28 27.03
CA ARG A 292 5.77 -10.72 27.17
C ARG A 292 4.28 -11.04 27.14
N GLU A 293 3.51 -10.37 27.99
CA GLU A 293 2.06 -10.58 28.10
C GLU A 293 1.37 -10.22 26.78
N ALA A 294 1.79 -9.13 26.13
CA ALA A 294 1.23 -8.78 24.83
C ALA A 294 1.56 -9.80 23.74
N ALA A 295 2.76 -10.40 23.75
CA ALA A 295 3.09 -11.47 22.82
C ALA A 295 2.27 -12.74 23.09
N GLU A 296 2.05 -13.11 24.35
CA GLU A 296 1.24 -14.27 24.76
C GLU A 296 -0.23 -14.09 24.38
N VAL A 297 -0.84 -12.95 24.73
CA VAL A 297 -2.24 -12.64 24.37
C VAL A 297 -2.42 -12.53 22.85
N TRP A 298 -1.45 -11.92 22.16
CA TRP A 298 -1.49 -11.83 20.70
C TRP A 298 -1.39 -13.23 20.06
N ALA A 299 -0.56 -14.13 20.59
CA ALA A 299 -0.45 -15.47 20.04
C ALA A 299 -1.77 -16.23 20.14
N VAL A 300 -2.44 -16.20 21.29
CA VAL A 300 -3.74 -16.86 21.49
C VAL A 300 -4.84 -16.26 20.63
N ASN A 301 -4.90 -14.93 20.53
CA ASN A 301 -6.01 -14.25 19.83
C ASN A 301 -5.83 -14.12 18.32
N GLU A 302 -4.59 -14.15 17.83
CA GLU A 302 -4.28 -13.88 16.42
C GLU A 302 -3.50 -15.02 15.76
N LEU A 303 -2.43 -15.51 16.39
CA LEU A 303 -1.58 -16.53 15.77
C LEU A 303 -2.30 -17.89 15.69
N GLU A 304 -2.86 -18.36 16.79
CA GLU A 304 -3.54 -19.66 16.87
C GLU A 304 -4.76 -19.76 15.94
N PRO A 305 -5.64 -18.74 15.82
CA PRO A 305 -6.73 -18.76 14.85
C PRO A 305 -6.24 -18.83 13.39
N ILE A 306 -5.17 -18.10 13.05
CA ILE A 306 -4.58 -18.19 11.70
C ILE A 306 -4.00 -19.59 11.46
N GLN A 307 -3.28 -20.15 12.45
CA GLN A 307 -2.78 -21.52 12.37
C GLN A 307 -3.91 -22.53 12.13
N ALA A 308 -5.03 -22.42 12.86
CA ALA A 308 -6.19 -23.28 12.69
C ALA A 308 -6.80 -23.16 11.29
N ARG A 309 -6.91 -21.94 10.73
CA ARG A 309 -7.37 -21.73 9.35
C ARG A 309 -6.42 -22.39 8.34
N LEU A 310 -5.11 -22.17 8.47
CA LEU A 310 -4.12 -22.76 7.57
C LEU A 310 -4.07 -24.29 7.67
N ALA A 311 -4.39 -24.86 8.82
CA ALA A 311 -4.44 -26.30 9.04
C ALA A 311 -5.62 -27.00 8.35
N GLN A 312 -6.65 -26.28 7.88
CA GLN A 312 -7.77 -26.85 7.12
C GLN A 312 -7.31 -27.58 5.86
N VAL A 313 -6.14 -27.24 5.31
CA VAL A 313 -5.55 -27.97 4.18
C VAL A 313 -5.36 -29.46 4.48
N ASN A 314 -5.17 -29.84 5.74
CA ASN A 314 -4.99 -31.25 6.13
C ASN A 314 -6.22 -32.10 5.80
N GLU A 315 -7.43 -31.54 5.87
CA GLU A 315 -8.66 -32.24 5.51
C GLU A 315 -8.69 -32.58 4.01
N TRP A 316 -8.20 -31.67 3.17
CA TRP A 316 -8.09 -31.89 1.73
C TRP A 316 -6.98 -32.88 1.37
N VAL A 317 -5.84 -32.83 2.08
CA VAL A 317 -4.74 -33.78 1.86
C VAL A 317 -5.08 -35.18 2.38
N GLY A 318 -5.86 -35.27 3.45
CA GLY A 318 -6.11 -36.52 4.19
C GLY A 318 -4.96 -36.92 5.13
N GLU A 319 -3.99 -36.03 5.37
CA GLU A 319 -2.83 -36.24 6.23
C GLU A 319 -2.49 -34.93 6.96
N GLU A 320 -1.99 -35.03 8.19
CA GLU A 320 -1.60 -33.88 9.01
C GLU A 320 -0.26 -33.26 8.56
N VAL A 321 -0.29 -32.53 7.43
CA VAL A 321 0.89 -31.90 6.82
C VAL A 321 1.19 -30.51 7.39
N VAL A 322 0.16 -29.76 7.77
CA VAL A 322 0.27 -28.44 8.43
C VAL A 322 0.02 -28.62 9.91
N ARG A 323 1.11 -28.53 10.68
CA ARG A 323 1.12 -28.70 12.13
C ARG A 323 2.04 -27.67 12.78
N PHE A 324 1.66 -27.25 13.99
CA PHE A 324 2.35 -26.18 14.70
C PHE A 324 2.77 -26.64 16.09
N ARG A 325 3.91 -26.13 16.55
CA ARG A 325 4.30 -26.17 17.96
C ARG A 325 3.54 -25.08 18.70
N GLU A 326 3.27 -25.35 19.97
CA GLU A 326 2.77 -24.35 20.90
C GLU A 326 3.68 -23.11 20.92
N PHE A 327 3.08 -21.93 20.93
CA PHE A 327 3.85 -20.70 21.03
C PHE A 327 4.39 -20.54 22.45
N ALA A 328 5.71 -20.61 22.59
CA ALA A 328 6.40 -20.39 23.86
C ALA A 328 7.43 -19.27 23.75
N LEU A 329 7.46 -18.40 24.75
CA LEU A 329 8.52 -17.42 24.95
C LEU A 329 9.63 -18.03 25.81
N PRO A 330 10.91 -17.64 25.60
CA PRO A 330 12.02 -18.10 26.44
C PRO A 330 11.71 -17.89 27.93
N ALA A 331 12.18 -18.77 28.80
CA ALA A 331 12.03 -18.58 30.24
C ALA A 331 12.66 -17.23 30.66
N LYS A 332 12.11 -16.60 31.71
CA LYS A 332 12.82 -15.51 32.38
C LYS A 332 13.93 -16.18 33.19
N ASP A 333 15.17 -15.97 32.78
CA ASP A 333 16.32 -16.29 33.64
C ASP A 333 16.34 -15.39 34.88
#